data_AF-A0A063Z8J1-F1
#
_entry.id   AF-A0A063Z8J1-F1
#
_cell.length_a   1.000
_cell.length_b   1.000
_cell.length_c   1.000
_cell.angle_alpha   90.00
_cell.angle_beta   90.00
_cell.angle_gamma   90.00
#
_symmetry.space_group_name_H-M   'P 1'
#
loop_
_entity.id
_entity.type
_entity.pdbx_description
1 polymer ?
#
loop_
_entity_poly.entity_id
_entity_poly.type
_entity_poly.pdbx_seq_one_letter_code
_entity_poly.pdbx_strand_id
1 'polypeptide(L)'
;MITDRERAAFEAGIKLGALYHQFVGTPIARETAATVEAAIEQAVGLQPYVTGITVRLNRDMMVSNRFGYSELAGKMFDAAITTQVGAIVCRARLRLEDDYPMMEIVEFHETPRDTDH
;
A
#
# COMPACT_ATOMS: atom_id res chain seq x y z
N MET A 1 -23.65 -12.02 -9.12
CA MET A 1 -22.35 -12.71 -9.02
C MET A 1 -21.30 -11.62 -8.97
N ILE A 2 -20.32 -11.69 -8.06
CA ILE A 2 -19.27 -10.66 -7.94
C ILE A 2 -18.31 -10.82 -9.11
N THR A 3 -18.04 -9.73 -9.83
CA THR A 3 -17.12 -9.70 -10.98
C THR A 3 -15.66 -9.66 -10.52
N ASP A 4 -14.74 -10.08 -11.39
CA ASP A 4 -13.29 -10.00 -11.13
C ASP A 4 -12.84 -8.56 -10.86
N ARG A 5 -13.46 -7.56 -11.52
CA ARG A 5 -13.20 -6.14 -11.29
C ARG A 5 -13.60 -5.70 -9.88
N GLU A 6 -14.80 -6.06 -9.44
CA GLU A 6 -15.27 -5.77 -8.08
C GLU A 6 -14.38 -6.46 -7.04
N ARG A 7 -14.00 -7.72 -7.29
CA ARG A 7 -13.12 -8.47 -6.40
C ARG A 7 -11.71 -7.87 -6.33
N ALA A 8 -11.10 -7.51 -7.46
CA ALA A 8 -9.78 -6.88 -7.49
C ALA A 8 -9.77 -5.56 -6.70
N ALA A 9 -10.81 -4.73 -6.88
CA ALA A 9 -11.00 -3.50 -6.12
C ALA A 9 -11.18 -3.74 -4.62
N PHE A 10 -12.00 -4.72 -4.26
CA PHE A 10 -12.25 -5.11 -2.88
C PHE A 10 -10.98 -5.58 -2.17
N GLU A 11 -10.18 -6.42 -2.85
CA GLU A 11 -8.89 -6.86 -2.35
C GLU A 11 -7.90 -5.70 -2.21
N ALA A 12 -7.86 -4.74 -3.15
CA ALA A 12 -7.01 -3.56 -3.00
C ALA A 12 -7.37 -2.75 -1.74
N GLY A 13 -8.68 -2.54 -1.50
CA GLY A 13 -9.19 -1.86 -0.31
C GLY A 13 -8.82 -2.58 1.00
N ILE A 14 -8.99 -3.90 1.06
CA ILE A 14 -8.59 -4.71 2.22
C ILE A 14 -7.10 -4.50 2.53
N LYS A 15 -6.25 -4.56 1.51
CA LYS A 15 -4.79 -4.52 1.69
C LYS A 15 -4.30 -3.15 2.11
N LEU A 16 -4.83 -2.07 1.53
CA LEU A 16 -4.50 -0.70 1.95
C LEU A 16 -4.96 -0.45 3.39
N GLY A 17 -6.16 -0.92 3.76
CA GLY A 17 -6.65 -0.85 5.14
C GLY A 17 -5.78 -1.65 6.11
N ALA A 18 -5.41 -2.88 5.75
CA ALA A 18 -4.54 -3.74 6.55
C ALA A 18 -3.15 -3.12 6.72
N LEU A 19 -2.53 -2.61 5.65
CA LEU A 19 -1.26 -1.88 5.71
C LEU A 19 -1.36 -0.70 6.67
N TYR A 20 -2.38 0.15 6.52
CA TYR A 20 -2.53 1.34 7.34
C TYR A 20 -2.64 0.98 8.83
N HIS A 21 -3.57 0.11 9.20
CA HIS A 21 -3.84 -0.18 10.61
C HIS A 21 -2.80 -1.10 11.26
N GLN A 22 -2.10 -1.93 10.49
CA GLN A 22 -1.06 -2.81 11.03
C GLN A 22 0.22 -2.06 11.40
N PHE A 23 0.55 -0.98 10.66
CA PHE A 23 1.85 -0.32 10.77
C PHE A 23 1.80 1.09 11.39
N VAL A 24 0.65 1.75 11.44
CA VAL A 24 0.53 3.02 12.20
C VAL A 24 0.90 2.79 13.67
N GLY A 25 1.71 3.71 14.22
CA GLY A 25 2.25 3.61 15.57
C GLY A 25 3.61 2.91 15.67
N THR A 26 4.12 2.32 14.58
CA THR A 26 5.47 1.72 14.57
C THR A 26 6.54 2.76 14.89
N PRO A 27 7.45 2.52 15.86
CA PRO A 27 8.62 3.37 16.06
C PRO A 27 9.49 3.43 14.80
N ILE A 28 9.78 4.64 14.33
CA ILE A 28 10.46 4.89 13.06
C ILE A 28 11.43 6.07 13.19
N ALA A 29 12.52 6.00 12.43
CA ALA A 29 13.47 7.08 12.25
C ALA A 29 13.85 7.18 10.76
N ARG A 30 14.45 8.30 10.34
CA ARG A 30 14.77 8.55 8.93
C ARG A 30 15.70 7.48 8.35
N GLU A 31 16.63 7.01 9.18
CA GLU A 31 17.60 5.96 8.90
C GLU A 31 16.99 4.55 8.82
N THR A 32 15.89 4.28 9.54
CA THR A 32 15.21 2.96 9.51
C THR A 32 14.07 2.90 8.50
N ALA A 33 13.64 4.04 7.95
CA ALA A 33 12.52 4.15 7.03
C ALA A 33 12.61 3.17 5.86
N ALA A 34 13.78 3.02 5.24
CA ALA A 34 13.95 2.10 4.10
C ALA A 34 13.75 0.62 4.48
N THR A 35 14.21 0.22 5.66
CA THR A 35 14.02 -1.14 6.16
C THR A 35 12.55 -1.41 6.46
N VAL A 36 11.84 -0.43 7.02
CA VAL A 36 10.40 -0.57 7.31
C VAL A 36 9.58 -0.55 6.03
N GLU A 37 9.88 0.32 5.06
CA GLU A 37 9.29 0.32 3.71
C GLU A 37 9.35 -1.11 3.11
N ALA A 38 10.55 -1.71 3.08
CA ALA A 38 10.75 -3.06 2.57
C ALA A 38 9.99 -4.13 3.37
N ALA A 39 9.98 -4.04 4.71
CA ALA A 39 9.25 -4.99 5.54
C ALA A 39 7.73 -4.94 5.28
N ILE A 40 7.16 -3.74 5.10
CA ILE A 40 5.75 -3.56 4.75
C ILE A 40 5.46 -4.14 3.37
N GLU A 41 6.30 -3.84 2.37
CA GLU A 41 6.16 -4.37 1.01
C GLU A 41 6.17 -5.90 1.00
N GLN A 42 7.12 -6.53 1.72
CA GLN A 42 7.19 -7.99 1.81
C GLN A 42 6.00 -8.59 2.57
N ALA A 43 5.58 -7.99 3.69
CA ALA A 43 4.45 -8.51 4.48
C ALA A 43 3.12 -8.40 3.75
N VAL A 44 2.85 -7.26 3.11
CA VAL A 44 1.60 -7.03 2.38
C VAL A 44 1.60 -7.78 1.04
N GLY A 45 2.76 -7.94 0.41
CA GLY A 45 2.91 -8.75 -0.81
C GLY A 45 2.53 -10.22 -0.65
N LEU A 46 2.54 -10.76 0.58
CA LEU A 46 2.07 -12.13 0.86
C LEU A 46 0.54 -12.28 0.80
N GLN A 47 -0.21 -11.17 0.84
CA GLN A 47 -1.66 -11.23 0.89
C GLN A 47 -2.25 -11.65 -0.46
N PRO A 48 -3.38 -12.38 -0.49
CA PRO A 48 -3.97 -12.89 -1.73
C PRO A 48 -4.18 -11.80 -2.79
N TYR A 49 -3.93 -12.15 -4.06
CA TYR A 49 -4.12 -11.29 -5.23
C TYR A 49 -3.18 -10.08 -5.35
N VAL A 50 -2.27 -9.85 -4.41
CA VAL A 50 -1.26 -8.79 -4.56
C VAL A 50 -0.20 -9.24 -5.57
N THR A 51 -0.04 -8.49 -6.65
CA THR A 51 1.00 -8.73 -7.67
C THR A 51 2.10 -7.68 -7.67
N GLY A 52 1.89 -6.57 -6.95
CA GLY A 52 2.90 -5.56 -6.73
C GLY A 52 2.52 -4.61 -5.62
N ILE A 53 3.50 -4.18 -4.84
CA ILE A 53 3.34 -3.12 -3.86
C ILE A 53 4.63 -2.31 -3.77
N THR A 54 4.48 -1.00 -3.61
CA THR A 54 5.57 -0.08 -3.29
C THR A 54 5.14 0.80 -2.14
N VAL A 55 6.03 1.04 -1.19
CA VAL A 55 5.78 1.88 -0.01
C VAL A 55 6.93 2.88 0.13
N ARG A 56 6.59 4.15 0.25
CA ARG A 56 7.51 5.23 0.55
C ARG A 56 6.98 5.98 1.75
N LEU A 57 7.87 6.25 2.70
CA LEU A 57 7.58 6.99 3.91
C LEU A 57 8.16 8.39 3.80
N ASN A 58 7.32 9.39 4.06
CA ASN A 58 7.75 10.78 4.09
C ASN A 58 8.66 11.02 5.30
N ARG A 59 9.98 10.96 5.06
CA ARG A 59 11.02 11.16 6.07
C ARG A 59 10.96 12.57 6.68
N ASP A 60 10.45 13.57 5.97
CA ASP A 60 10.37 14.94 6.47
C ASP A 60 9.37 15.12 7.60
N MET A 61 8.40 14.21 7.69
CA MET A 61 7.40 14.18 8.76
C MET A 61 7.87 13.39 9.99
N MET A 62 9.04 12.74 9.91
CA MET A 62 9.64 12.00 11.03
C MET A 62 10.36 12.96 11.97
N VAL A 63 9.62 13.53 12.91
CA VAL A 63 10.14 14.41 13.95
C VAL A 63 10.39 13.58 15.20
N SER A 64 11.65 13.45 15.60
CA SER A 64 12.03 12.67 16.78
C SER A 64 11.45 13.28 18.07
N ASN A 65 10.87 12.43 18.90
CA ASN A 65 10.50 12.75 20.27
C ASN A 65 11.76 12.79 21.19
N ARG A 66 11.55 13.03 22.48
CA ARG A 66 12.64 13.07 23.50
C ARG A 66 13.49 11.80 23.60
N PHE A 67 13.02 10.68 23.04
CA PHE A 67 13.70 9.38 23.02
C PHE A 67 14.38 9.08 21.67
N GLY A 68 14.37 10.02 20.72
CA GLY A 68 15.13 9.94 19.47
C GLY A 68 14.40 9.36 18.27
N TYR A 69 13.12 8.96 18.41
CA TYR A 69 12.33 8.36 17.32
C TYR A 69 10.98 9.06 17.11
N SER A 70 10.34 8.83 15.97
CA SER A 70 8.96 9.21 15.67
C SER A 70 8.07 7.96 15.67
N GLU A 71 6.76 8.13 15.76
CA GLU A 71 5.81 7.06 15.44
C GLU A 71 5.34 7.23 14.00
N LEU A 72 5.19 6.11 13.29
CA LEU A 72 4.70 6.11 11.92
C LEU A 72 3.24 6.54 11.89
N ALA A 73 2.96 7.67 11.24
CA ALA A 73 1.61 8.22 11.12
C ALA A 73 1.05 8.00 9.73
N GLY A 74 -0.29 7.91 9.63
CA GLY A 74 -1.01 7.71 8.36
C GLY A 74 -0.58 8.67 7.25
N LYS A 75 -0.40 9.95 7.59
CA LYS A 75 0.05 11.02 6.69
C LYS A 75 1.46 10.85 6.11
N MET A 76 2.26 9.93 6.66
CA MET A 76 3.61 9.64 6.16
C MET A 76 3.61 8.65 5.00
N PHE A 77 2.52 7.90 4.79
CA PHE A 77 2.47 6.90 3.73
C PHE A 77 2.27 7.52 2.35
N ASP A 78 3.08 7.04 1.41
CA ASP A 78 2.80 7.02 -0.02
C ASP A 78 2.98 5.58 -0.49
N ALA A 79 1.87 4.86 -0.67
CA ALA A 79 1.87 3.46 -1.06
C ALA A 79 1.04 3.25 -2.32
N ALA A 80 1.56 2.45 -3.25
CA ALA A 80 0.83 2.00 -4.43
C ALA A 80 0.76 0.47 -4.41
N ILE A 81 -0.43 -0.08 -4.62
CA ILE A 81 -0.67 -1.52 -4.65
C ILE A 81 -1.36 -1.92 -5.95
N THR A 82 -0.97 -3.07 -6.46
CA THR A 82 -1.59 -3.71 -7.62
C THR A 82 -2.18 -5.04 -7.16
N THR A 83 -3.48 -5.20 -7.36
CA THR A 83 -4.18 -6.47 -7.17
C THR A 83 -4.66 -7.03 -8.50
N GLN A 84 -4.62 -8.35 -8.66
CA GLN A 84 -5.07 -9.02 -9.87
C GLN A 84 -5.99 -10.18 -9.56
N VAL A 85 -7.16 -10.19 -10.20
CA VAL A 85 -8.12 -11.30 -10.16
C VAL A 85 -8.44 -11.70 -11.60
N GLY A 86 -8.10 -12.92 -11.98
CA GLY A 86 -8.19 -13.35 -13.37
C GLY A 86 -7.32 -12.46 -14.27
N ALA A 87 -7.94 -11.91 -15.33
CA ALA A 87 -7.28 -10.97 -16.22
C ALA A 87 -7.38 -9.50 -15.74
N ILE A 88 -8.19 -9.21 -14.71
CA ILE A 88 -8.42 -7.83 -14.27
C ILE A 88 -7.37 -7.43 -13.25
N VAL A 89 -6.69 -6.32 -13.53
CA VAL A 89 -5.74 -5.66 -12.65
C VAL A 89 -6.35 -4.37 -12.13
N CYS A 90 -6.26 -4.16 -10.82
CA CYS A 90 -6.63 -2.93 -10.14
C CYS A 90 -5.37 -2.30 -9.55
N ARG A 91 -5.11 -1.02 -9.87
CA ARG A 91 -4.12 -0.22 -9.16
C ARG A 91 -4.82 0.72 -8.20
N ALA A 92 -4.38 0.72 -6.96
CA ALA A 92 -4.87 1.61 -5.92
C ALA A 92 -3.69 2.23 -5.16
N ARG A 93 -3.94 3.31 -4.44
CA ARG A 93 -2.92 4.00 -3.66
C ARG A 93 -3.43 4.51 -2.33
N LEU A 94 -2.50 4.75 -1.42
CA LEU A 94 -2.65 5.49 -0.17
C LEU A 94 -1.65 6.65 -0.20
N ARG A 95 -2.12 7.90 -0.16
CA ARG A 95 -1.24 9.08 -0.09
C ARG A 95 -1.90 10.22 0.68
N LEU A 96 -1.09 11.18 1.14
CA LEU A 96 -1.61 12.41 1.74
C LEU A 96 -2.27 13.30 0.67
N GLU A 97 -3.54 13.64 0.87
CA GLU A 97 -4.32 14.59 0.08
C GLU A 97 -5.15 15.45 1.04
N ASP A 98 -5.02 16.79 0.96
CA ASP A 98 -5.74 17.75 1.80
C ASP A 98 -5.73 17.43 3.32
N ASP A 99 -4.53 17.13 3.85
CA ASP A 99 -4.28 16.72 5.24
C ASP A 99 -4.97 15.40 5.67
N TYR A 100 -5.42 14.60 4.69
CA TYR A 100 -6.03 13.29 4.90
C TYR A 100 -5.25 12.17 4.20
N PRO A 101 -4.98 11.03 4.85
CA PRO A 101 -4.39 9.86 4.19
C PRO A 101 -5.43 9.17 3.31
N MET A 102 -5.56 9.63 2.07
CA MET A 102 -6.57 9.19 1.11
C MET A 102 -6.20 7.85 0.49
N MET A 103 -7.15 6.91 0.50
CA MET A 103 -7.10 5.67 -0.26
C MET A 103 -7.99 5.77 -1.48
N GLU A 104 -7.47 5.46 -2.66
CA GLU A 104 -8.27 5.50 -3.88
C GLU A 104 -7.83 4.45 -4.92
N ILE A 105 -8.77 4.10 -5.79
CA ILE A 105 -8.50 3.32 -6.99
C ILE A 105 -8.03 4.27 -8.07
N VAL A 106 -6.86 4.02 -8.64
CA VAL A 106 -6.25 4.85 -9.68
C VAL A 106 -6.73 4.40 -11.06
N GLU A 107 -6.67 3.11 -11.35
CA GLU A 107 -7.06 2.56 -12.65
C GLU A 107 -7.38 1.07 -12.60
N PHE A 108 -8.05 0.61 -13.66
CA PHE A 108 -8.17 -0.79 -13.99
C PHE A 108 -7.62 -1.03 -15.39
N HIS A 109 -6.98 -2.18 -15.59
CA HIS A 109 -6.63 -2.67 -16.92
C HIS A 109 -6.74 -4.19 -16.98
N GLU A 110 -6.80 -4.73 -18.19
CA GLU A 110 -6.72 -6.18 -18.42
C GLU A 110 -5.27 -6.56 -18.75
N THR A 111 -4.75 -7.62 -18.12
CA THR A 111 -3.52 -8.25 -18.62
C THR A 111 -3.80 -8.88 -19.99
N PRO A 112 -2.88 -8.75 -20.96
CA PRO A 112 -3.00 -9.47 -22.22
C PRO A 112 -3.22 -10.95 -21.94
N ARG A 113 -4.20 -11.57 -22.63
CA ARG A 113 -4.32 -13.03 -22.57
C ARG A 113 -3.05 -13.60 -23.17
N ASP A 114 -2.41 -14.49 -22.43
CA ASP A 114 -1.31 -15.29 -22.96
C ASP A 114 -1.89 -16.15 -24.10
N THR A 115 -1.68 -15.73 -25.34
CA THR A 115 -2.18 -16.44 -26.53
C THR A 115 -1.24 -17.55 -27.00
N ASP A 116 -0.21 -17.87 -26.23
CA ASP A 116 0.70 -18.98 -26.52
C ASP A 116 0.22 -20.28 -25.84
N HIS A 117 -0.87 -20.85 -26.36
CA HIS A 117 -1.14 -22.30 -26.32
C HIS A 117 -2.12 -22.73 -27.41
#